data_AF-A0AAU6V0L9-F1
#
_entry.id   AF-A0AAU6V0L9-F1
#
_cell.length_a   1.000
_cell.length_b   1.000
_cell.length_c   1.000
_cell.angle_alpha   90.00
_cell.angle_beta   90.00
_cell.angle_gamma   90.00
#
_symmetry.space_group_name_H-M   'P 1'
#
loop_
_entity.id
_entity.type
_entity.pdbx_description
1 polymer ?
#
loop_
_entity_poly.entity_id
_entity_poly.type
_entity_poly.pdbx_seq_one_letter_code
_entity_poly.pdbx_strand_id
1 'polypeptide(L)'
;MNEENLDIVKRVLFNREAIVSMIIPAIIYAVSYWKFGLVFAVIASGAYAIIASFFLKSTKYIAFFFAFLGLIEICIAWLIPDAWLLDTLFIKSLIGALQVAIAFLIFSILKKPIPQLFAEAGLPELKNWEFSSTEIYLSIWQRLSYVWISIYFIKALIFLFFYPVDADTLVILNLLLGWPLHVSLIIFSVSYVRVQFSKYDE
;
A
#
# COMPACT_ATOMS: atom_id res chain seq x y z
N MET A 1 15.97 -3.00 -18.01
CA MET A 1 15.93 -3.03 -16.53
C MET A 1 17.08 -3.90 -16.09
N ASN A 2 18.08 -3.37 -15.37
CA ASN A 2 19.26 -4.15 -14.95
C ASN A 2 18.85 -5.33 -14.04
N GLU A 3 19.59 -6.45 -14.08
CA GLU A 3 19.33 -7.65 -13.25
C GLU A 3 19.23 -7.30 -11.76
N GLU A 4 20.07 -6.39 -11.29
CA GLU A 4 20.06 -5.86 -9.92
C GLU A 4 18.77 -5.11 -9.54
N ASN A 5 18.17 -4.34 -10.46
CA ASN A 5 16.87 -3.70 -10.22
C ASN A 5 15.78 -4.76 -10.11
N LEU A 6 15.87 -5.82 -10.91
CA LEU A 6 14.96 -6.95 -10.86
C LEU A 6 15.05 -7.65 -9.50
N ASP A 7 16.25 -7.78 -8.94
CA ASP A 7 16.48 -8.44 -7.66
C ASP A 7 16.05 -7.60 -6.45
N ILE A 8 16.21 -6.27 -6.49
CA ILE A 8 15.67 -5.37 -5.45
C ILE A 8 14.15 -5.38 -5.49
N VAL A 9 13.56 -5.25 -6.68
CA VAL A 9 12.11 -5.32 -6.87
C VAL A 9 11.60 -6.69 -6.43
N LYS A 10 12.29 -7.77 -6.76
CA LYS A 10 11.94 -9.12 -6.27
C LYS A 10 12.02 -9.21 -4.76
N ARG A 11 13.08 -8.71 -4.14
CA ARG A 11 13.29 -8.76 -2.69
C ARG A 11 12.26 -7.93 -1.93
N VAL A 12 11.81 -6.80 -2.48
CA VAL A 12 10.79 -5.94 -1.85
C VAL A 12 9.37 -6.47 -2.09
N LEU A 13 9.04 -6.90 -3.31
CA LEU A 13 7.69 -7.34 -3.68
C LEU A 13 7.37 -8.79 -3.30
N PHE A 14 8.36 -9.68 -3.40
CA PHE A 14 8.20 -11.09 -3.07
C PHE A 14 8.76 -11.43 -1.67
N ASN A 15 8.98 -10.42 -0.82
CA ASN A 15 9.13 -10.70 0.59
C ASN A 15 7.82 -11.32 1.11
N ARG A 16 7.95 -12.37 1.92
CA ARG A 16 6.83 -13.10 2.54
C ARG A 16 5.85 -12.14 3.23
N GLU A 17 6.36 -11.11 3.87
CA GLU A 17 5.55 -10.11 4.56
C GLU A 17 4.70 -9.28 3.59
N ALA A 18 5.25 -8.82 2.46
CA ALA A 18 4.51 -8.05 1.45
C ALA A 18 3.41 -8.89 0.77
N ILE A 19 3.71 -10.15 0.45
CA ILE A 19 2.74 -11.07 -0.15
C ILE A 19 1.56 -11.34 0.79
N VAL A 20 1.86 -11.65 2.06
CA VAL A 20 0.85 -11.96 3.09
C VAL A 20 0.04 -10.72 3.48
N SER A 21 0.65 -9.53 3.47
CA SER A 21 0.01 -8.30 3.91
C SER A 21 -0.81 -7.58 2.84
N MET A 22 -0.45 -7.71 1.55
CA MET A 22 -1.06 -6.91 0.48
C MET A 22 -1.69 -7.74 -0.64
N ILE A 23 -0.97 -8.75 -1.15
CA ILE A 23 -1.38 -9.45 -2.39
C ILE A 23 -2.46 -10.50 -2.09
N ILE A 24 -2.20 -11.42 -1.15
CA ILE A 24 -3.13 -12.50 -0.81
C ILE A 24 -4.49 -11.96 -0.33
N PRO A 25 -4.59 -11.00 0.61
CA PRO A 25 -5.88 -10.49 1.05
C PRO A 25 -6.70 -9.87 -0.09
N ALA A 26 -6.07 -9.14 -1.02
CA ALA A 26 -6.75 -8.56 -2.17
C ALA A 26 -7.34 -9.63 -3.10
N ILE A 27 -6.61 -10.73 -3.32
CA ILE A 27 -7.08 -11.87 -4.13
C ILE A 27 -8.23 -12.59 -3.41
N ILE A 28 -8.09 -12.85 -2.11
CA ILE A 28 -9.14 -13.50 -1.31
C ILE A 28 -10.43 -12.68 -1.35
N TYR A 29 -10.33 -11.36 -1.20
CA TYR A 29 -11.47 -10.47 -1.28
C TYR A 29 -12.17 -10.55 -2.65
N ALA A 30 -11.42 -10.40 -3.75
CA ALA A 30 -12.00 -10.42 -5.10
C ALA A 30 -12.62 -11.78 -5.46
N VAL A 31 -11.93 -12.89 -5.15
CA VAL A 31 -12.43 -14.24 -5.43
C VAL A 31 -13.68 -14.54 -4.59
N SER A 32 -13.69 -14.13 -3.32
CA SER A 32 -14.84 -14.33 -2.44
C SER A 32 -16.03 -13.50 -2.90
N TYR A 33 -15.79 -12.27 -3.35
CA TYR A 33 -16.82 -11.42 -3.94
C TYR A 33 -17.47 -12.07 -5.17
N TRP A 34 -16.67 -12.51 -6.14
CA TRP A 34 -17.21 -13.10 -7.37
C TRP A 34 -17.96 -14.43 -7.14
N LYS A 35 -17.64 -15.15 -6.07
CA LYS A 35 -18.29 -16.45 -5.77
C LYS A 35 -19.49 -16.33 -4.84
N PHE A 36 -19.45 -15.40 -3.88
CA PHE A 36 -20.37 -15.39 -2.75
C PHE A 36 -20.98 -14.00 -2.47
N GLY A 37 -20.51 -12.94 -3.13
CA GLY A 37 -20.99 -11.58 -2.94
C GLY A 37 -20.22 -10.78 -1.88
N LEU A 38 -20.65 -9.53 -1.68
CA LEU A 38 -19.90 -8.50 -0.94
C LEU A 38 -19.74 -8.81 0.56
N VAL A 39 -20.80 -9.28 1.22
CA VAL A 39 -20.77 -9.62 2.65
C VAL A 39 -19.72 -10.69 2.93
N PHE A 40 -19.75 -11.79 2.16
CA PHE A 40 -18.79 -12.88 2.31
C PHE A 40 -17.36 -12.47 1.96
N ALA A 41 -17.18 -11.54 1.01
CA ALA A 41 -15.87 -11.00 0.69
C ALA A 41 -15.25 -10.26 1.87
N VAL A 42 -16.03 -9.43 2.57
CA VAL A 42 -15.57 -8.71 3.76
C VAL A 42 -15.25 -9.67 4.90
N ILE A 43 -16.13 -10.65 5.16
CA ILE A 43 -15.89 -11.68 6.18
C ILE A 43 -14.64 -12.49 5.88
N ALA A 44 -14.46 -12.95 4.63
CA ALA A 44 -13.31 -13.73 4.21
C ALA A 44 -12.00 -12.94 4.35
N SER A 45 -12.01 -11.65 3.96
CA SER A 45 -10.87 -10.75 4.15
C SER A 45 -10.53 -10.56 5.63
N GLY A 46 -11.55 -10.34 6.47
CA GLY A 46 -11.36 -10.18 7.91
C GLY A 46 -10.82 -11.43 8.60
N ALA A 47 -11.38 -12.59 8.27
CA ALA A 47 -10.90 -13.89 8.74
C ALA A 47 -9.46 -14.15 8.30
N TYR A 48 -9.13 -13.83 7.04
CA TYR A 48 -7.75 -13.93 6.55
C TYR A 48 -6.80 -13.05 7.35
N ALA A 49 -7.14 -11.78 7.61
CA ALA A 49 -6.27 -10.88 8.35
C ALA A 49 -5.99 -11.37 9.78
N ILE A 50 -6.99 -11.97 10.44
CA ILE A 50 -6.82 -12.63 11.74
C ILE A 50 -5.89 -13.85 11.60
N ILE A 51 -6.10 -14.72 10.62
CA ILE A 51 -5.25 -15.90 10.39
C ILE A 51 -3.80 -15.48 10.08
N ALA A 52 -3.62 -14.49 9.20
CA ALA A 52 -2.32 -13.96 8.78
C ALA A 52 -1.53 -13.38 9.97
N SER A 53 -2.20 -12.82 10.97
CA SER A 53 -1.55 -12.30 12.19
C SER A 53 -0.72 -13.37 12.91
N PHE A 54 -1.17 -14.63 12.91
CA PHE A 54 -0.43 -15.74 13.54
C PHE A 54 0.83 -16.14 12.78
N PHE A 55 0.95 -15.78 11.50
CA PHE A 55 2.09 -16.10 10.64
C PHE A 55 3.15 -14.98 10.56
N LEU A 56 2.82 -13.77 11.03
CA LEU A 56 3.68 -12.56 11.04
C LEU A 56 4.44 -12.36 12.36
N LYS A 57 4.79 -13.45 13.05
CA LYS A 57 5.39 -13.45 14.41
C LYS A 57 6.69 -12.65 14.55
N SER A 58 7.43 -12.39 13.47
CA SER A 58 8.63 -11.53 13.45
C SER A 58 8.34 -10.08 13.89
N THR A 59 7.11 -9.63 13.70
CA THR A 59 6.69 -8.24 13.89
C THR A 59 5.40 -8.19 14.71
N LYS A 60 5.51 -8.34 16.04
CA LYS A 60 4.36 -8.39 16.97
C LYS A 60 3.33 -7.27 16.76
N TYR A 61 3.79 -6.06 16.46
CA TYR A 61 2.93 -4.91 16.19
C TYR A 61 2.16 -5.03 14.86
N ILE A 62 2.79 -5.55 13.81
CA ILE A 62 2.15 -5.77 12.51
C ILE A 62 1.09 -6.87 12.64
N ALA A 63 1.41 -7.97 13.32
CA ALA A 63 0.45 -9.03 13.61
C ALA A 63 -0.79 -8.49 14.35
N PHE A 64 -0.61 -7.71 15.41
CA PHE A 64 -1.71 -7.07 16.13
C PHE A 64 -2.56 -6.17 15.22
N PHE A 65 -1.92 -5.33 14.40
CA PHE A 65 -2.60 -4.44 13.48
C PHE A 65 -3.45 -5.22 12.45
N PHE A 66 -2.91 -6.32 11.91
CA PHE A 66 -3.64 -7.21 10.99
C PHE A 66 -4.86 -7.84 11.66
N ALA A 67 -4.72 -8.36 12.87
CA ALA A 67 -5.85 -8.94 13.61
C ALA A 67 -6.92 -7.88 13.91
N PHE A 68 -6.51 -6.66 14.28
CA PHE A 68 -7.42 -5.56 14.57
C PHE A 68 -8.17 -5.10 13.32
N LEU A 69 -7.47 -4.92 12.19
CA LEU A 69 -8.11 -4.64 10.91
C LEU A 69 -9.10 -5.74 10.52
N GLY A 70 -8.72 -7.01 10.68
CA GLY A 70 -9.60 -8.13 10.39
C GLY A 70 -10.87 -8.14 11.23
N LEU A 71 -10.76 -7.77 12.52
CA LEU A 71 -11.91 -7.61 13.40
C LEU A 71 -12.82 -6.47 12.93
N ILE A 72 -12.25 -5.32 12.51
CA ILE A 72 -13.02 -4.20 11.97
C ILE A 72 -13.81 -4.63 10.73
N GLU A 73 -13.19 -5.38 9.80
CA GLU A 73 -13.90 -5.89 8.62
C GLU A 73 -15.09 -6.75 9.00
N ILE A 74 -14.91 -7.69 9.94
CA ILE A 74 -15.99 -8.56 10.41
C ILE A 74 -17.09 -7.74 11.08
N CYS A 75 -16.73 -6.74 11.89
CA CYS A 75 -17.68 -5.82 12.49
C CYS A 75 -18.46 -5.03 11.43
N ILE A 76 -17.81 -4.55 10.36
CA ILE A 76 -18.48 -3.86 9.25
C ILE A 76 -19.50 -4.81 8.61
N ALA A 77 -19.08 -6.03 8.26
CA ALA A 77 -19.97 -7.00 7.64
C ALA A 77 -21.16 -7.40 8.54
N TRP A 78 -20.99 -7.37 9.86
CA TRP A 78 -22.02 -7.84 10.79
C TRP A 78 -22.94 -6.73 11.31
N LEU A 79 -22.45 -5.50 11.45
CA LEU A 79 -23.20 -4.38 12.02
C LEU A 79 -23.82 -3.46 10.97
N ILE A 80 -23.26 -3.39 9.76
CA ILE A 80 -23.78 -2.52 8.71
C ILE A 80 -24.82 -3.30 7.90
N PRO A 81 -26.05 -2.76 7.76
CA PRO A 81 -27.06 -3.39 6.91
C PRO A 81 -26.56 -3.52 5.46
N ASP A 82 -26.89 -4.63 4.81
CA ASP A 82 -26.45 -4.94 3.44
C ASP A 82 -26.71 -3.79 2.45
N ALA A 83 -27.82 -3.08 2.62
CA ALA A 83 -28.19 -1.93 1.79
C ALA A 83 -27.18 -0.77 1.85
N TRP A 84 -26.40 -0.63 2.93
CA TRP A 84 -25.42 0.44 3.14
C TRP A 84 -23.97 -0.07 3.09
N LEU A 85 -23.77 -1.38 2.93
CA LEU A 85 -22.45 -1.99 2.93
C LEU A 85 -21.58 -1.45 1.79
N LEU A 86 -22.15 -1.31 0.59
CA LEU A 86 -21.44 -0.81 -0.58
C LEU A 86 -20.92 0.61 -0.37
N ASP A 87 -21.79 1.52 0.08
CA ASP A 87 -21.43 2.91 0.35
C ASP A 87 -20.40 3.01 1.49
N THR A 88 -20.54 2.17 2.51
CA THR A 88 -19.59 2.12 3.63
C THR A 88 -18.20 1.68 3.16
N LEU A 89 -18.12 0.65 2.32
CA LEU A 89 -16.86 0.17 1.75
C LEU A 89 -16.25 1.19 0.78
N PHE A 90 -17.09 1.87 -0.01
CA PHE A 90 -16.65 2.97 -0.87
C PHE A 90 -16.02 4.11 -0.06
N ILE A 91 -16.73 4.59 0.97
CA ILE A 91 -16.25 5.66 1.86
C ILE A 91 -14.95 5.24 2.52
N LYS A 92 -14.86 4.00 2.99
CA LYS A 92 -13.64 3.45 3.60
C LYS A 92 -12.46 3.44 2.61
N SER A 93 -12.66 3.02 1.36
CA SER A 93 -11.62 3.04 0.32
C SER A 93 -11.16 4.47 -0.01
N LEU A 94 -12.10 5.41 -0.11
CA LEU A 94 -11.81 6.82 -0.35
C LEU A 94 -11.02 7.45 0.80
N ILE A 95 -11.51 7.30 2.04
CA ILE A 95 -10.86 7.82 3.24
C ILE A 95 -9.48 7.18 3.41
N GLY A 96 -9.34 5.88 3.14
CA GLY A 96 -8.06 5.19 3.20
C GLY A 96 -7.02 5.78 2.24
N ALA A 97 -7.42 6.11 1.00
CA ALA A 97 -6.52 6.76 0.05
C ALA A 97 -6.06 8.15 0.54
N LEU A 98 -6.99 8.94 1.10
CA LEU A 98 -6.69 10.26 1.65
C LEU A 98 -5.79 10.18 2.90
N GLN A 99 -6.06 9.24 3.80
CA GLN A 99 -5.25 9.01 4.99
C GLN A 99 -3.79 8.69 4.64
N VAL A 100 -3.57 7.84 3.63
CA VAL A 100 -2.21 7.54 3.14
C VAL A 100 -1.54 8.78 2.58
N ALA A 101 -2.24 9.58 1.75
CA ALA A 101 -1.69 10.83 1.21
C ALA A 101 -1.32 11.82 2.33
N ILE A 102 -2.19 11.99 3.33
CA ILE A 102 -1.95 12.86 4.48
C ILE A 102 -0.77 12.35 5.32
N ALA A 103 -0.70 11.05 5.58
CA ALA A 103 0.42 10.46 6.31
C ALA A 103 1.75 10.74 5.58
N PHE A 104 1.79 10.51 4.26
CA PHE A 104 2.99 10.80 3.47
C PHE A 104 3.36 12.28 3.50
N LEU A 105 2.37 13.18 3.43
CA LEU A 105 2.58 14.61 3.54
C LEU A 105 3.19 15.00 4.90
N ILE A 106 2.66 14.48 6.00
CA ILE A 106 3.20 14.71 7.36
C ILE A 106 4.65 14.25 7.44
N PHE A 107 4.94 13.03 6.99
CA PHE A 107 6.31 12.48 7.00
C PHE A 107 7.27 13.25 6.08
N SER A 108 6.77 13.77 4.95
CA SER A 108 7.52 14.69 4.08
C SER A 108 7.87 15.98 4.83
N ILE A 109 6.92 16.61 5.52
CA ILE A 109 7.14 17.85 6.28
C ILE A 109 8.17 17.61 7.40
N LEU A 110 8.13 16.44 8.05
CA LEU A 110 9.09 16.02 9.07
C LEU A 110 10.47 15.63 8.53
N LYS A 111 10.75 15.86 7.24
CA LYS A 111 12.01 15.48 6.56
C LYS A 111 12.33 13.99 6.65
N LYS A 112 11.31 13.13 6.74
CA LYS A 112 11.42 11.66 6.77
C LYS A 112 10.47 11.04 5.73
N PRO A 113 10.68 11.31 4.43
CA PRO A 113 9.77 10.83 3.39
C PRO A 113 9.61 9.32 3.44
N ILE A 114 8.36 8.83 3.41
CA ILE A 114 8.06 7.40 3.54
C ILE A 114 8.76 6.52 2.49
N PRO A 115 8.88 6.91 1.20
CA PRO A 115 9.62 6.12 0.22
C PRO A 115 11.08 5.86 0.62
N GLN A 116 11.73 6.83 1.27
CA GLN A 116 13.08 6.68 1.82
C GLN A 116 13.11 5.63 2.92
N LEU A 117 12.17 5.70 3.88
CA LEU A 117 12.11 4.75 4.99
C LEU A 117 11.89 3.31 4.51
N PHE A 118 11.04 3.12 3.48
CA PHE A 118 10.85 1.82 2.85
C PHE A 118 12.10 1.33 2.13
N ALA A 119 12.76 2.20 1.37
CA ALA A 119 13.98 1.86 0.66
C ALA A 119 15.11 1.48 1.64
N GLU A 120 15.30 2.26 2.70
CA GLU A 120 16.29 2.01 3.75
C GLU A 120 15.98 0.76 4.58
N ALA A 121 14.70 0.39 4.73
CA ALA A 121 14.33 -0.87 5.37
C ALA A 121 14.61 -2.08 4.47
N GLY A 122 14.39 -1.95 3.15
CA GLY A 122 14.64 -3.01 2.17
C GLY A 122 16.10 -3.17 1.77
N LEU A 123 16.87 -2.08 1.80
CA LEU A 123 18.30 -2.03 1.48
C LEU A 123 19.03 -1.13 2.49
N PRO A 124 19.39 -1.66 3.68
CA PRO A 124 20.04 -0.89 4.74
C PRO A 124 21.36 -0.22 4.34
N GLU A 125 22.04 -0.78 3.32
CA GLU A 125 23.29 -0.24 2.75
C GLU A 125 23.14 1.18 2.20
N LEU A 126 21.93 1.60 1.81
CA LEU A 126 21.64 2.98 1.39
C LEU A 126 21.99 4.02 2.46
N LYS A 127 21.92 3.64 3.75
CA LYS A 127 22.32 4.52 4.86
C LYS A 127 23.83 4.75 4.90
N ASN A 128 24.60 3.81 4.38
CA ASN A 128 26.06 3.82 4.44
C ASN A 128 26.71 4.49 3.24
N TRP A 129 25.92 4.90 2.23
CA TRP A 129 26.44 5.64 1.08
C TRP A 129 26.94 7.02 1.51
N GLU A 130 28.08 7.48 0.97
CA GLU A 130 28.72 8.74 1.39
C GLU A 130 27.78 9.95 1.25
N PHE A 131 26.90 9.94 0.24
CA PHE A 131 25.93 10.99 0.01
C PHE A 131 24.64 10.88 0.84
N SER A 132 24.42 9.81 1.62
CA SER A 132 23.19 9.59 2.39
C SER A 132 22.93 10.69 3.43
N SER A 133 23.98 11.39 3.85
CA SER A 133 23.94 12.52 4.78
C SER A 133 23.74 13.89 4.12
N THR A 134 23.66 13.94 2.78
CA THR A 134 23.56 15.20 2.03
C THR A 134 22.12 15.70 1.87
N GLU A 135 21.96 17.01 1.73
CA GLU A 135 20.67 17.62 1.40
C GLU A 135 20.14 17.18 0.02
N ILE A 136 21.04 16.77 -0.88
CA ILE A 136 20.71 16.26 -2.22
C ILE A 136 19.97 14.92 -2.10
N TYR A 137 20.46 14.00 -1.27
CA TYR A 137 19.80 12.72 -1.00
C TYR A 137 18.38 12.94 -0.48
N LEU A 138 18.22 13.80 0.54
CA LEU A 138 16.90 14.13 1.08
C LEU A 138 15.99 14.78 0.03
N SER A 139 16.51 15.68 -0.81
CA SER A 139 15.74 16.36 -1.86
C SER A 139 15.16 15.39 -2.89
N ILE A 140 15.95 14.39 -3.32
CA ILE A 140 15.51 13.35 -4.24
C ILE A 140 14.34 12.55 -3.65
N TRP A 141 14.46 12.14 -2.38
CA TRP A 141 13.39 11.41 -1.69
C TRP A 141 12.16 12.27 -1.42
N GLN A 142 12.31 13.57 -1.13
CA GLN A 142 11.19 14.50 -1.02
C GLN A 142 10.40 14.61 -2.32
N ARG A 143 11.08 14.73 -3.47
CA ARG A 143 10.42 14.74 -4.77
C ARG A 143 9.61 13.47 -5.00
N LEU A 144 10.17 12.30 -4.67
CA LEU A 144 9.43 11.04 -4.75
C LEU A 144 8.23 10.98 -3.80
N SER A 145 8.38 11.50 -2.57
CA SER A 145 7.27 11.60 -1.61
C SER A 145 6.11 12.41 -2.18
N TYR A 146 6.39 13.55 -2.82
CA TYR A 146 5.36 14.34 -3.50
C TYR A 146 4.69 13.59 -4.65
N VAL A 147 5.45 12.82 -5.45
CA VAL A 147 4.86 11.96 -6.49
C VAL A 147 3.90 10.93 -5.88
N TRP A 148 4.30 10.28 -4.79
CA TRP A 148 3.44 9.32 -4.08
C TRP A 148 2.18 10.01 -3.54
N ILE A 149 2.32 11.15 -2.87
CA ILE A 149 1.20 11.95 -2.35
C ILE A 149 0.23 12.29 -3.49
N SER A 150 0.71 12.84 -4.60
CA SER A 150 -0.10 13.18 -5.76
C SER A 150 -0.85 11.97 -6.32
N ILE A 151 -0.20 10.81 -6.41
CA ILE A 151 -0.84 9.59 -6.92
C ILE A 151 -1.95 9.08 -5.99
N TYR A 152 -1.76 9.16 -4.67
CA TYR A 152 -2.82 8.80 -3.72
C TYR A 152 -3.98 9.81 -3.70
N PHE A 153 -3.72 11.10 -3.94
CA PHE A 153 -4.77 12.08 -4.19
C PHE A 153 -5.53 11.79 -5.50
N ILE A 154 -4.82 11.47 -6.58
CA ILE A 154 -5.46 11.07 -7.86
C ILE A 154 -6.31 9.82 -7.65
N LYS A 155 -5.83 8.83 -6.88
CA LYS A 155 -6.62 7.66 -6.50
C LYS A 155 -7.93 8.03 -5.80
N ALA A 156 -7.89 8.98 -4.85
CA ALA A 156 -9.10 9.47 -4.19
C ALA A 156 -10.05 10.17 -5.17
N LEU A 157 -9.52 10.99 -6.09
CA LEU A 157 -10.30 11.63 -7.15
C LEU A 157 -10.93 10.61 -8.10
N ILE A 158 -10.23 9.52 -8.44
CA ILE A 158 -10.79 8.42 -9.23
C ILE A 158 -11.98 7.82 -8.49
N PHE A 159 -11.87 7.51 -7.20
CA PHE A 159 -13.03 7.02 -6.43
C PHE A 159 -14.21 7.98 -6.49
N LEU A 160 -13.99 9.28 -6.28
CA LEU A 160 -15.05 10.29 -6.37
C LEU A 160 -15.68 10.36 -7.76
N PHE A 161 -14.90 10.23 -8.82
CA PHE A 161 -15.40 10.27 -10.20
C PHE A 161 -16.33 9.10 -10.53
N PHE A 162 -16.09 7.93 -9.94
CA PHE A 162 -16.92 6.74 -10.13
C PHE A 162 -18.13 6.66 -9.19
N TYR A 163 -18.39 7.69 -8.37
CA TYR A 163 -19.55 7.71 -7.47
C TYR A 163 -20.83 8.22 -8.18
N PRO A 164 -22.01 7.60 -7.99
CA PRO A 164 -22.27 6.38 -7.23
C PRO A 164 -21.71 5.14 -7.94
N VAL A 165 -21.08 4.24 -7.18
CA VAL A 165 -20.34 3.08 -7.71
C VAL A 165 -21.15 1.81 -7.51
N ASP A 166 -21.12 0.89 -8.48
CA ASP A 166 -21.61 -0.47 -8.28
C ASP A 166 -20.54 -1.37 -7.62
N ALA A 167 -20.95 -2.55 -7.14
CA ALA A 167 -20.07 -3.44 -6.41
C ALA A 167 -18.93 -4.01 -7.26
N ASP A 168 -19.17 -4.31 -8.55
CA ASP A 168 -18.14 -4.85 -9.45
C ASP A 168 -17.06 -3.79 -9.70
N THR A 169 -17.48 -2.56 -10.01
CA THR A 169 -16.57 -1.43 -10.20
C THR A 169 -15.75 -1.16 -8.94
N LEU A 170 -16.36 -1.17 -7.75
CA LEU A 170 -15.62 -0.96 -6.49
C LEU A 170 -14.55 -2.04 -6.26
N VAL A 171 -14.88 -3.30 -6.51
CA VAL A 171 -13.94 -4.43 -6.35
C VAL A 171 -12.79 -4.31 -7.33
N ILE A 172 -13.07 -4.00 -8.61
CA ILE A 172 -12.05 -3.81 -9.64
C ILE A 172 -11.14 -2.62 -9.30
N LEU A 173 -11.71 -1.48 -8.90
CA LEU A 173 -10.96 -0.30 -8.48
C LEU A 173 -10.04 -0.62 -7.30
N ASN A 174 -10.53 -1.32 -6.27
CA ASN A 174 -9.73 -1.73 -5.13
C ASN A 174 -8.62 -2.72 -5.52
N LEU A 175 -8.88 -3.64 -6.46
CA LEU A 175 -7.88 -4.59 -6.95
C LEU A 175 -6.76 -3.90 -7.74
N LEU A 176 -7.11 -3.00 -8.66
CA LEU A 176 -6.15 -2.33 -9.55
C LEU A 176 -5.40 -1.19 -8.85
N LEU A 177 -6.12 -0.36 -8.07
CA LEU A 177 -5.55 0.80 -7.37
C LEU A 177 -5.01 0.44 -5.98
N GLY A 178 -5.16 -0.82 -5.56
CA GLY A 178 -4.62 -1.36 -4.31
C GLY A 178 -3.14 -1.71 -4.43
N TRP A 179 -2.84 -3.00 -4.36
CA TRP A 179 -1.47 -3.50 -4.37
C TRP A 179 -0.71 -3.18 -5.68
N PRO A 180 -1.27 -3.29 -6.90
CA PRO A 180 -0.50 -3.08 -8.13
C PRO A 180 0.01 -1.64 -8.23
N LEU A 181 -0.82 -0.66 -7.84
CA LEU A 181 -0.43 0.74 -7.79
C LEU A 181 0.75 0.96 -6.83
N HIS A 182 0.66 0.41 -5.62
CA HIS A 182 1.73 0.51 -4.62
C HIS A 182 3.03 -0.14 -5.10
N VAL A 183 2.93 -1.30 -5.74
CA VAL A 183 4.06 -1.98 -6.38
C VAL A 183 4.69 -1.13 -7.47
N SER A 184 3.87 -0.52 -8.32
CA SER A 184 4.33 0.33 -9.43
C SER A 184 5.08 1.56 -8.91
N LEU A 185 4.59 2.16 -7.82
CA LEU A 185 5.24 3.26 -7.12
C LEU A 185 6.63 2.86 -6.59
N ILE A 186 6.75 1.67 -5.99
CA ILE A 186 8.04 1.15 -5.51
C ILE A 186 9.03 0.97 -6.68
N ILE A 187 8.60 0.31 -7.76
CA ILE A 187 9.44 0.07 -8.95
C ILE A 187 9.90 1.40 -9.56
N PHE A 188 8.98 2.36 -9.67
CA PHE A 188 9.26 3.71 -10.14
C PHE A 188 10.29 4.41 -9.23
N SER A 189 10.09 4.36 -7.91
CA SER A 189 11.00 4.98 -6.95
C SER A 189 12.42 4.42 -7.04
N VAL A 190 12.57 3.09 -7.07
CA VAL A 190 13.90 2.46 -7.21
C VAL A 190 14.58 2.90 -8.50
N SER A 191 13.85 2.85 -9.62
CA SER A 191 14.39 3.24 -10.93
C SER A 191 14.79 4.71 -10.99
N TYR A 192 13.94 5.60 -10.46
CA TYR A 192 14.18 7.03 -10.42
C TYR A 192 15.42 7.38 -9.57
N VAL A 193 15.51 6.80 -8.37
CA VAL A 193 16.59 7.05 -7.42
C VAL A 193 17.94 6.65 -8.02
N ARG A 194 18.02 5.48 -8.66
CA ARG A 194 19.25 5.03 -9.33
C ARG A 194 19.72 6.00 -10.42
N VAL A 195 18.80 6.50 -11.25
CA VAL A 195 19.11 7.47 -12.31
C VAL A 195 19.56 8.82 -11.74
N GLN A 196 19.07 9.21 -10.56
CA GLN A 196 19.55 10.44 -9.94
C GLN A 196 20.93 10.26 -9.32
N PHE A 197 21.21 9.12 -8.67
CA PHE A 197 22.51 8.89 -8.05
C PHE A 197 23.63 8.61 -9.05
N SER A 198 23.35 7.96 -10.18
CA SER A 198 24.36 7.75 -11.23
C SER A 198 24.91 9.05 -11.84
N LYS A 199 24.23 10.19 -11.65
CA LYS A 199 24.72 11.51 -12.09
C LYS A 199 25.77 12.12 -11.17
N TYR A 200 25.99 11.51 -10.01
CA TYR A 200 26.94 11.97 -8.99
C TYR A 200 28.11 10.99 -8.79
N ASP A 201 28.12 9.87 -9.53
CA ASP A 201 29.22 8.90 -9.60
C ASP A 201 30.22 9.22 -10.74
N GLU A 202 30.00 10.30 -11.51
CA GLU A 202 30.94 10.86 -12.51
C GLU A 202 31.68 12.08 -11.94
#